data_AF-A0A1E2RVT8-F1
#
_entry.id   AF-A0A1E2RVT8-F1
#
_cell.length_a   1.000
_cell.length_b   1.000
_cell.length_c   1.000
_cell.angle_alpha   90.00
_cell.angle_beta   90.00
_cell.angle_gamma   90.00
#
_symmetry.space_group_name_H-M   'P 1'
#
loop_
_entity.id
_entity.type
_entity.pdbx_description
1 polymer ?
#
loop_
_entity_poly.entity_id
_entity_poly.type
_entity_poly.pdbx_seq_one_letter_code
_entity_poly.pdbx_strand_id
1 'polypeptide(L)'
;MPALGLVGGFVDAVGGGGWGPVVTSSLVGAGGVPRYVIGTVNTAEFLVTAAISASFIAALFSGHWDEGGDLANNAAAVAGLITGGLIAAPLAGYAVKRISPRTLGIAVGLLILLLVMFQAAKLAAWI
;
A
#
# COMPACT_ATOMS: atom_id res chain seq x y z
N MET A 1 14.42 -12.74 12.74
CA MET A 1 14.10 -11.64 11.80
C MET A 1 13.43 -12.08 10.47
N PRO A 2 13.53 -13.32 9.95
CA PRO A 2 12.84 -13.71 8.69
C PRO A 2 11.32 -13.54 8.72
N ALA A 3 10.69 -13.82 9.88
CA ALA A 3 9.26 -13.64 10.08
C ALA A 3 8.79 -12.19 9.88
N LEU A 4 9.63 -11.20 10.22
CA LEU A 4 9.32 -9.78 10.02
C LEU A 4 9.27 -9.41 8.54
N GLY A 5 10.18 -9.94 7.72
CA GLY A 5 10.15 -9.73 6.27
C GLY A 5 8.95 -10.42 5.61
N LEU A 6 8.58 -11.62 6.07
CA LEU A 6 7.39 -12.33 5.57
C LEU A 6 6.09 -11.59 5.92
N VAL A 7 5.92 -11.22 7.19
CA VAL A 7 4.73 -10.49 7.64
C VAL A 7 4.69 -9.10 7.00
N GLY A 8 5.81 -8.39 6.98
CA GLY A 8 5.92 -7.08 6.34
C GLY A 8 5.57 -7.14 4.85
N GLY A 9 6.15 -8.08 4.10
CA GLY A 9 5.88 -8.25 2.67
C GLY A 9 4.45 -8.70 2.37
N PHE A 10 3.85 -9.55 3.22
CA PHE A 10 2.45 -9.94 3.09
C PHE A 10 1.50 -8.75 3.31
N VAL A 11 1.70 -7.98 4.39
CA VAL A 11 0.88 -6.80 4.67
C VAL A 11 1.06 -5.74 3.58
N ASP A 12 2.27 -5.61 3.04
CA ASP A 12 2.55 -4.73 1.91
C ASP A 12 1.83 -5.17 0.62
N ALA A 13 1.82 -6.47 0.32
CA ALA A 13 1.12 -7.01 -0.85
C ALA A 13 -0.41 -6.82 -0.78
N VAL A 14 -0.99 -6.91 0.41
CA VAL A 14 -2.45 -6.74 0.62
C VAL A 14 -2.85 -5.26 0.68
N GLY A 15 -2.03 -4.40 1.30
CA GLY A 15 -2.39 -3.02 1.65
C GLY A 15 -1.61 -1.91 0.94
N GLY A 16 -0.54 -2.21 0.22
CA GLY A 16 0.24 -1.25 -0.59
C GLY A 16 1.09 -0.23 0.17
N GLY A 17 1.41 -0.48 1.44
CA GLY A 17 2.26 0.39 2.26
C GLY A 17 2.56 -0.16 3.66
N GLY A 18 2.51 -1.48 3.81
CA GLY A 18 2.66 -2.17 5.09
C GLY A 18 4.11 -2.31 5.55
N TRP A 19 5.05 -2.27 4.60
CA TRP A 19 6.45 -2.57 4.84
C TRP A 19 7.11 -1.62 5.84
N GLY A 20 7.01 -0.31 5.60
CA GLY A 20 7.59 0.74 6.44
C GLY A 20 7.18 0.64 7.92
N PRO A 21 5.87 0.69 8.25
CA PRO A 21 5.38 0.63 9.62
C PRO A 21 5.70 -0.69 10.34
N VAL A 22 5.66 -1.83 9.62
CA VAL A 22 5.93 -3.15 10.21
C VAL A 22 7.42 -3.37 10.41
N VAL A 23 8.24 -3.14 9.39
CA VAL A 23 9.66 -3.52 9.41
C VAL A 23 10.52 -2.43 10.03
N THR A 24 10.32 -1.15 9.69
CA THR A 24 11.15 -0.04 10.21
C THR A 24 10.92 0.16 11.70
N SER A 25 9.65 0.28 12.12
CA SER A 25 9.31 0.49 13.53
C SER A 25 9.80 -0.66 14.42
N SER A 26 9.69 -1.91 13.93
CA SER A 26 10.17 -3.08 14.67
C SER A 26 11.69 -3.11 14.81
N LEU A 27 12.44 -2.80 13.73
CA LEU A 27 13.91 -2.80 13.76
C LEU A 27 14.49 -1.63 14.56
N VAL A 28 13.89 -0.44 14.46
CA VAL A 28 14.26 0.71 15.31
C VAL A 28 13.89 0.42 16.77
N GLY A 29 12.70 -0.12 17.03
CA GLY A 29 12.25 -0.50 18.36
C GLY A 29 13.09 -1.62 19.00
N ALA A 30 13.68 -2.50 18.19
CA ALA A 30 14.63 -3.53 18.63
C ALA A 30 16.06 -3.00 18.90
N GLY A 31 16.28 -1.68 18.84
CA GLY A 31 17.57 -1.04 19.13
C GLY A 31 18.48 -0.83 17.91
N GLY A 32 17.96 -1.03 16.69
CA GLY A 32 18.70 -0.75 15.46
C GLY A 32 18.99 0.74 15.29
N VAL A 33 20.20 1.07 14.84
CA VAL A 33 20.60 2.47 14.60
C VAL A 33 19.74 3.05 13.45
N PRO A 34 18.95 4.11 13.68
CA PRO A 34 17.91 4.55 12.76
C PRO A 34 18.39 4.80 11.32
N ARG A 35 19.52 5.48 11.13
CA ARG A 35 20.04 5.79 9.79
C ARG A 35 20.37 4.54 8.96
N TYR A 36 20.82 3.47 9.61
CA TYR A 36 21.16 2.22 8.90
C TYR A 36 19.91 1.39 8.64
N VAL A 37 19.02 1.29 9.64
CA VAL A 37 17.74 0.59 9.49
C VAL A 37 16.92 1.19 8.37
N ILE A 38 16.73 2.51 8.35
CA ILE A 38 15.93 3.17 7.32
C ILE A 38 16.53 2.94 5.92
N GLY A 39 17.86 3.04 5.79
CA GLY A 39 18.53 2.82 4.51
C GLY A 39 18.35 1.38 3.99
N THR A 40 18.58 0.38 4.84
CA THR A 40 18.47 -1.03 4.43
C THR A 40 17.03 -1.46 4.19
N VAL A 41 16.09 -0.98 5.01
CA VAL A 41 14.66 -1.29 4.88
C VAL A 41 14.10 -0.72 3.59
N ASN A 42 14.48 0.50 3.20
CA ASN A 42 14.05 1.11 1.95
C ASN A 42 14.59 0.35 0.71
N THR A 43 15.85 -0.11 0.74
CA THR A 43 16.38 -0.95 -0.34
C THR A 43 15.64 -2.29 -0.42
N ALA A 44 15.32 -2.90 0.74
CA ALA A 44 14.54 -4.13 0.78
C ALA A 44 13.10 -3.92 0.30
N GLU A 45 12.47 -2.79 0.64
CA GLU A 45 11.13 -2.42 0.17
C GLU A 45 11.06 -2.40 -1.34
N PHE A 46 12.01 -1.76 -2.00
CA PHE A 46 12.08 -1.75 -3.47
C PHE A 46 12.08 -3.16 -4.07
N LEU A 47 12.87 -4.08 -3.51
CA LEU A 47 12.92 -5.47 -3.99
C LEU A 47 11.62 -6.22 -3.72
N VAL A 48 11.00 -6.00 -2.55
CA VAL A 48 9.73 -6.62 -2.17
C VAL A 48 8.61 -6.12 -3.06
N THR A 49 8.46 -4.80 -3.24
CA THR A 49 7.46 -4.20 -4.13
C THR A 49 7.67 -4.60 -5.58
N ALA A 50 8.93 -4.73 -6.04
CA ALA A 50 9.24 -5.27 -7.37
C ALA A 50 8.81 -6.74 -7.51
N ALA A 51 9.08 -7.57 -6.51
CA ALA A 51 8.64 -8.96 -6.50
C ALA A 51 7.10 -9.09 -6.45
N ILE A 52 6.41 -8.24 -5.68
CA ILE A 52 4.95 -8.15 -5.65
C ILE A 52 4.41 -7.76 -7.03
N SER A 53 4.97 -6.72 -7.65
CA SER A 53 4.58 -6.26 -8.98
C SER A 53 4.81 -7.33 -10.05
N ALA A 54 5.97 -8.00 -10.02
CA ALA A 54 6.29 -9.09 -10.95
C ALA A 54 5.34 -10.29 -10.74
N SER A 55 5.02 -10.64 -9.49
CA SER A 55 4.08 -11.72 -9.18
C SER A 55 2.66 -11.38 -9.63
N PHE A 56 2.24 -10.13 -9.47
CA PHE A 56 0.96 -9.64 -9.99
C PHE A 56 0.89 -9.73 -11.52
N ILE A 57 1.93 -9.30 -12.23
CA ILE A 57 2.02 -9.42 -13.69
C ILE A 57 2.02 -10.90 -14.11
N ALA A 58 2.80 -11.75 -13.45
CA ALA A 58 2.83 -13.18 -13.72
C ALA A 58 1.45 -13.83 -13.50
N ALA A 59 0.76 -13.45 -12.41
CA ALA A 59 -0.61 -13.90 -12.13
C ALA A 59 -1.59 -13.46 -13.24
N LEU A 60 -1.48 -12.23 -13.74
CA LEU A 60 -2.28 -11.74 -14.88
C LEU A 60 -2.07 -12.59 -16.14
N PHE A 61 -0.82 -12.94 -16.48
CA PHE A 61 -0.53 -13.73 -17.69
C PHE A 61 -0.81 -15.23 -17.52
N SER A 62 -0.81 -15.76 -16.29
CA SER A 62 -0.98 -17.19 -16.01
C SER A 62 -2.42 -17.72 -16.16
N GLY A 63 -3.40 -16.87 -16.49
CA GLY A 63 -4.79 -17.28 -16.71
C GLY A 63 -5.60 -17.59 -15.44
N HIS A 64 -5.08 -17.30 -14.25
CA HIS A 64 -5.81 -17.46 -12.97
C HIS A 64 -7.10 -16.62 -12.84
N TRP A 65 -7.44 -15.83 -13.87
CA TRP A 65 -8.62 -14.98 -13.93
C TRP A 65 -9.82 -15.60 -14.67
N ASP A 66 -9.74 -16.87 -15.10
CA ASP A 66 -10.86 -17.60 -15.73
C ASP A 66 -12.11 -17.66 -14.82
N GLU A 67 -11.95 -17.57 -13.50
CA GLU A 67 -13.05 -17.50 -12.53
C GLU A 67 -13.48 -16.06 -12.17
N GLY A 68 -12.65 -15.05 -12.46
CA GLY A 68 -12.79 -13.66 -11.99
C GLY A 68 -13.46 -12.68 -12.96
N GLY A 69 -13.88 -13.15 -14.13
CA GLY A 69 -14.40 -12.29 -15.19
C GLY A 69 -13.27 -11.68 -16.02
N ASP A 70 -13.40 -11.89 -17.32
CA ASP A 70 -12.48 -11.53 -18.40
C ASP A 70 -11.60 -10.28 -18.13
N LEU A 71 -10.30 -10.36 -18.42
CA LEU A 71 -9.39 -9.23 -18.34
C LEU A 71 -9.92 -8.05 -19.16
N ALA A 72 -10.69 -8.32 -20.23
CA ALA A 72 -11.39 -7.31 -21.01
C ALA A 72 -12.37 -6.43 -20.18
N ASN A 73 -13.01 -6.99 -19.14
CA ASN A 73 -13.97 -6.27 -18.29
C ASN A 73 -13.29 -5.46 -17.17
N ASN A 74 -12.16 -5.96 -16.65
CA ASN A 74 -11.47 -5.35 -15.50
C ASN A 74 -10.22 -4.55 -15.89
N ALA A 75 -9.68 -4.70 -17.11
CA ALA A 75 -8.51 -3.97 -17.57
C ALA A 75 -8.70 -2.46 -17.54
N ALA A 76 -9.91 -1.97 -17.82
CA ALA A 76 -10.23 -0.55 -17.71
C ALA A 76 -10.12 -0.06 -16.25
N ALA A 77 -10.57 -0.85 -15.27
CA ALA A 77 -10.45 -0.51 -13.86
C ALA A 77 -9.00 -0.54 -13.38
N VAL A 78 -8.23 -1.57 -13.76
CA VAL A 78 -6.79 -1.66 -13.45
C VAL A 78 -6.01 -0.52 -14.09
N ALA A 79 -6.25 -0.23 -15.37
CA ALA A 79 -5.63 0.90 -16.06
C ALA A 79 -6.03 2.25 -15.43
N GLY A 80 -7.29 2.40 -15.01
CA GLY A 80 -7.77 3.57 -14.28
C GLY A 80 -7.06 3.75 -12.93
N LEU A 81 -6.84 2.66 -12.18
CA LEU A 81 -6.08 2.68 -10.93
C LEU A 81 -4.61 3.06 -11.14
N ILE A 82 -3.95 2.48 -12.15
CA ILE A 82 -2.55 2.79 -12.47
C ILE A 82 -2.41 4.25 -12.90
N THR A 83 -3.23 4.69 -13.85
CA THR A 83 -3.17 6.07 -14.38
C THR A 83 -3.56 7.10 -13.33
N GLY A 84 -4.63 6.83 -12.57
CA GLY A 84 -5.04 7.65 -11.43
C GLY A 84 -3.95 7.78 -10.37
N GLY A 85 -3.31 6.66 -10.00
CA GLY A 85 -2.18 6.63 -9.07
C GLY A 85 -0.98 7.43 -9.57
N LEU A 86 -0.62 7.28 -10.85
CA LEU A 86 0.51 7.97 -11.48
C LEU A 86 0.31 9.50 -11.50
N ILE A 87 -0.92 9.95 -11.75
CA ILE A 87 -1.29 11.37 -11.72
C ILE A 87 -1.39 11.88 -10.28
N ALA A 88 -1.91 11.08 -9.35
CA ALA A 88 -2.03 11.45 -7.95
C ALA A 88 -0.67 11.54 -7.23
N ALA A 89 0.33 10.75 -7.62
CA ALA A 89 1.66 10.73 -7.00
C ALA A 89 2.36 12.12 -6.95
N PRO A 90 2.50 12.88 -8.05
CA PRO A 90 3.09 14.22 -8.00
C PRO A 90 2.26 15.22 -7.19
N LEU A 91 0.93 15.11 -7.25
CA LEU A 91 0.00 15.91 -6.42
C LEU A 91 0.21 15.63 -4.93
N ALA A 92 0.33 14.36 -4.56
CA ALA A 92 0.62 13.94 -3.18
C ALA A 92 1.99 14.45 -2.74
N GLY A 93 3.03 14.32 -3.57
CA GLY A 93 4.35 14.86 -3.29
C GLY A 93 4.35 16.39 -3.09
N TYR A 94 3.60 17.12 -3.91
CA TYR A 94 3.41 18.56 -3.75
C TYR A 94 2.66 18.91 -2.45
N ALA A 95 1.60 18.16 -2.11
CA ALA A 95 0.83 18.36 -0.90
C ALA A 95 1.68 18.14 0.37
N VAL A 96 2.46 17.05 0.42
CA VAL A 96 3.37 16.75 1.54
C VAL A 96 4.44 17.84 1.71
N LYS A 97 4.87 18.49 0.62
CA LYS A 97 5.81 19.61 0.70
C LYS A 97 5.20 20.88 1.32
N ARG A 98 3.88 21.08 1.21
CA ARG A 98 3.17 22.30 1.65
C ARG A 98 2.47 22.15 3.00
N ILE A 99 2.00 20.95 3.33
CA ILE A 99 1.15 20.68 4.49
C ILE A 99 2.01 20.07 5.61
N SER A 100 1.75 20.49 6.85
CA SER A 100 2.47 19.91 7.99
C SER A 100 2.16 18.39 8.12
N PRO A 101 3.14 17.54 8.44
CA PRO A 101 2.92 16.09 8.57
C PRO A 101 1.80 15.74 9.56
N ARG A 102 1.67 16.51 10.64
CA ARG A 102 0.62 16.32 11.65
C ARG A 102 -0.77 16.60 11.10
N THR A 103 -0.93 17.71 10.37
CA THR A 103 -2.22 18.05 9.74
C THR A 103 -2.60 17.02 8.69
N LEU A 104 -1.64 16.60 7.87
CA LEU A 104 -1.87 15.59 6.84
C LEU A 104 -2.28 14.25 7.45
N GLY A 105 -1.58 13.80 8.51
CA GLY A 105 -1.93 12.58 9.23
C GLY A 105 -3.33 12.61 9.84
N ILE A 106 -3.72 13.74 10.46
CA ILE A 106 -5.08 13.91 11.00
C ILE A 106 -6.13 13.89 9.87
N ALA A 107 -5.87 14.59 8.76
CA ALA A 107 -6.80 14.64 7.64
C ALA A 107 -7.01 13.26 7.00
N VAL A 108 -5.92 12.51 6.75
CA VAL A 108 -5.99 11.14 6.22
C VAL A 108 -6.68 10.21 7.22
N GLY A 109 -6.36 10.32 8.51
CA GLY A 109 -7.02 9.51 9.55
C GLY A 109 -8.52 9.74 9.62
N LEU A 110 -8.97 11.01 9.62
CA LEU A 110 -10.39 11.36 9.59
C LEU A 110 -11.08 10.84 8.33
N LEU A 111 -10.45 10.99 7.16
CA LEU A 111 -10.97 10.46 5.90
C LEU A 111 -11.19 8.95 5.97
N ILE A 112 -10.20 8.19 6.45
CA ILE A 112 -10.30 6.74 6.60
C ILE A 112 -11.42 6.36 7.57
N LEU A 113 -11.51 7.03 8.72
CA LEU A 113 -12.58 6.77 9.70
C LEU A 113 -13.96 7.01 9.09
N LEU A 114 -14.15 8.10 8.34
CA LEU A 114 -15.42 8.39 7.67
C LEU A 114 -15.76 7.34 6.62
N LEU A 115 -14.78 6.90 5.81
CA LEU A 115 -14.97 5.84 4.82
C LEU A 115 -15.37 4.52 5.47
N VAL A 116 -14.69 4.14 6.54
CA VAL A 116 -15.00 2.92 7.31
C VAL A 116 -16.40 3.02 7.91
N MET A 117 -16.76 4.14 8.53
CA MET A 117 -18.10 4.32 9.09
C MET A 117 -19.18 4.27 8.01
N PHE A 118 -18.93 4.87 6.85
CA PHE A 118 -19.87 4.83 5.72
C PHE A 118 -20.06 3.40 5.19
N GLN A 119 -18.98 2.65 5.01
CA GLN A 119 -19.06 1.25 4.58
C GLN A 119 -19.75 0.37 5.65
N ALA A 120 -19.47 0.59 6.93
CA ALA A 120 -20.13 -0.11 8.02
C ALA A 120 -21.63 0.17 8.06
N ALA A 121 -22.04 1.43 7.86
CA ALA A 121 -23.46 1.80 7.83
C ALA A 121 -24.21 1.16 6.65
N LYS A 122 -23.57 1.11 5.47
CA LYS A 122 -24.10 0.37 4.31
C LYS A 122 -24.26 -1.13 4.59
N LEU A 123 -23.25 -1.74 5.21
CA LEU A 123 -23.28 -3.17 5.53
C LEU A 123 -24.33 -3.50 6.60
N ALA A 124 -24.57 -2.59 7.55
CA ALA A 124 -25.61 -2.70 8.57
C ALA A 124 -27.03 -2.41 8.04
N ALA A 125 -27.19 -2.15 6.75
CA ALA A 125 -28.45 -1.76 6.11
C ALA A 125 -29.11 -0.50 6.74
N TRP A 126 -28.31 0.36 7.36
CA TRP A 126 -28.77 1.68 7.82
C TRP A 126 -28.91 2.68 6.67
N ILE A 127 -28.28 2.40 5.52
CA ILE A 127 -28.29 3.19 4.29
C ILE A 127 -28.07 2.25 3.10
#